data_AF-A0A6C2UPG5-F1
#
_entry.id   AF-A0A6C2UPG5-F1
#
_cell.length_a   1.000
_cell.length_b   1.000
_cell.length_c   1.000
_cell.angle_alpha   90.00
_cell.angle_beta   90.00
_cell.angle_gamma   90.00
#
_symmetry.space_group_name_H-M   'P 1'
#
loop_
_entity.id
_entity.type
_entity.pdbx_description
1 polymer ?
#
loop_
_entity_poly.entity_id
_entity_poly.type
_entity_poly.pdbx_seq_one_letter_code
_entity_poly.pdbx_strand_id
1 'polypeptide(L)'
;MKKMNKKGFTLVEIMIVVAIIGLLAAIGIPSFQKARANSMAKSAINNVRLVNAAVDQYAMDKGLVDDGTVAQTDYEEYLKGGMAAMKVGNETPTFGEATVGTDFNATNAYPNIDF
;
A
#
# COMPACT_ATOMS: atom_id res chain seq x y z
N MET A 1 46.68 34.70 -23.27
CA MET A 1 45.84 34.33 -22.11
C MET A 1 44.37 34.45 -22.50
N LYS A 2 43.63 33.33 -22.59
CA LYS A 2 42.25 33.28 -23.06
C LYS A 2 41.31 33.69 -21.92
N LYS A 3 40.66 34.86 -22.00
CA LYS A 3 39.64 35.28 -21.02
C LYS A 3 38.47 34.31 -21.11
N MET A 4 38.26 33.52 -20.06
CA MET A 4 37.07 32.70 -19.90
C MET A 4 35.91 33.61 -19.52
N ASN A 5 35.00 33.91 -20.45
CA ASN A 5 33.75 34.59 -20.16
C ASN A 5 32.88 33.67 -19.30
N LYS A 6 32.93 33.86 -17.98
CA LYS A 6 31.98 33.23 -17.06
C LYS A 6 30.63 33.93 -17.21
N LYS A 7 29.74 33.36 -18.04
CA LYS A 7 28.32 33.74 -18.05
C LYS A 7 27.69 33.20 -16.76
N GLY A 8 27.24 34.10 -15.88
CA GLY A 8 26.44 33.74 -14.70
C GLY A 8 24.96 33.65 -15.05
N PHE A 9 24.21 32.87 -14.27
CA PHE A 9 22.74 32.86 -14.32
C PHE A 9 22.19 34.22 -13.88
N THR A 10 21.17 34.71 -14.56
CA THR A 10 20.43 35.89 -14.10
C THR A 10 19.46 35.50 -13.00
N LEU A 11 19.21 36.41 -12.05
CA LEU A 11 18.18 36.20 -11.02
C LEU A 11 16.80 35.98 -11.64
N VAL A 12 16.50 36.70 -12.73
CA VAL A 12 15.23 36.62 -13.44
C VAL A 12 15.00 35.23 -14.04
N GLU A 13 16.03 34.61 -14.62
CA GLU A 13 15.93 33.23 -15.14
C GLU A 13 15.55 32.25 -14.04
N ILE A 14 16.17 32.35 -12.86
CA ILE A 14 15.85 31.46 -11.74
C ILE A 14 14.44 31.73 -11.19
N MET A 15 13.99 32.99 -11.13
CA MET A 15 12.64 33.33 -10.66
C MET A 15 11.54 32.70 -11.52
N ILE A 16 11.66 32.80 -12.85
CA ILE A 16 10.65 32.24 -13.77
C ILE A 16 10.63 30.71 -13.68
N VAL A 17 11.80 30.09 -13.58
CA VAL A 17 11.91 28.63 -13.46
C VAL A 17 11.23 28.12 -12.19
N VAL A 18 11.50 28.76 -11.04
CA VAL A 18 10.87 28.36 -9.77
C VAL A 18 9.37 28.64 -9.79
N ALA A 19 8.91 29.72 -10.45
CA ALA A 19 7.48 30.00 -10.60
C ALA A 19 6.75 28.89 -11.40
N ILE A 20 7.33 28.42 -12.51
CA ILE A 20 6.75 27.34 -13.32
C ILE A 20 6.79 26.01 -12.56
N ILE A 21 7.90 25.68 -11.89
CA ILE A 21 8.00 24.47 -11.06
C ILE A 21 6.97 24.51 -9.92
N GLY A 22 6.79 25.66 -9.28
CA GLY A 22 5.79 25.86 -8.23
C GLY A 22 4.37 25.61 -8.71
N LEU A 23 4.01 26.10 -9.90
CA LEU A 23 2.70 25.85 -10.51
C LEU A 23 2.49 24.36 -10.80
N LEU A 24 3.49 23.70 -11.40
CA LEU A 24 3.42 22.27 -11.70
C LEU A 24 3.34 21.42 -10.42
N ALA A 25 4.10 21.77 -9.39
CA ALA A 25 4.08 21.09 -8.10
C ALA A 25 2.73 21.26 -7.39
N ALA A 26 2.11 22.44 -7.46
CA ALA A 26 0.82 22.71 -6.84
C ALA A 26 -0.30 21.80 -7.37
N ILE A 27 -0.29 21.46 -8.66
CA ILE A 27 -1.27 20.54 -9.27
C ILE A 27 -0.79 19.07 -9.17
N GLY A 28 0.52 18.84 -9.28
CA GLY A 28 1.11 17.51 -9.32
C GLY A 28 1.08 16.79 -7.97
N ILE A 29 1.42 17.48 -6.88
CA ILE A 29 1.48 16.90 -5.52
C ILE A 29 0.12 16.33 -5.05
N PRO A 30 -1.02 17.04 -5.11
CA PRO A 30 -2.30 16.47 -4.68
C PRO A 30 -2.75 15.31 -5.56
N SER A 31 -2.53 15.39 -6.88
CA SER A 31 -2.84 14.31 -7.81
C SER A 31 -2.03 13.04 -7.50
N PHE A 32 -0.73 13.20 -7.27
CA PHE A 32 0.16 12.11 -6.90
C PHE A 32 -0.21 11.46 -5.57
N GLN A 33 -0.57 12.27 -4.56
CA GLN A 33 -1.03 11.76 -3.27
C GLN A 33 -2.30 10.90 -3.43
N LYS A 34 -3.29 11.36 -4.19
CA LYS A 34 -4.51 10.59 -4.48
C LYS A 34 -4.22 9.30 -5.24
N ALA A 35 -3.35 9.35 -6.25
CA ALA A 35 -2.96 8.16 -7.00
C ALA A 35 -2.26 7.12 -6.11
N ARG A 36 -1.41 7.58 -5.18
CA ARG A 36 -0.75 6.73 -4.19
C ARG A 36 -1.75 6.08 -3.23
N ALA A 37 -2.67 6.86 -2.65
CA ALA A 37 -3.72 6.34 -1.77
C ALA A 37 -4.59 5.28 -2.47
N ASN A 38 -5.03 5.56 -3.70
CA ASN A 38 -5.78 4.60 -4.51
C ASN A 38 -5.01 3.29 -4.78
N SER A 39 -3.69 3.39 -5.03
CA SER A 39 -2.84 2.22 -5.23
C SER A 39 -2.73 1.38 -3.95
N MET A 40 -2.60 2.06 -2.80
CA MET A 40 -2.57 1.43 -1.48
C MET A 40 -3.88 0.73 -1.16
N ALA A 41 -5.03 1.37 -1.39
CA ALA A 41 -6.35 0.78 -1.22
C ALA A 41 -6.52 -0.50 -2.06
N LYS A 42 -6.14 -0.46 -3.34
CA LYS A 42 -6.21 -1.64 -4.21
C LYS A 42 -5.30 -2.78 -3.72
N SER A 43 -4.10 -2.44 -3.27
CA SER A 43 -3.15 -3.43 -2.74
C SER A 43 -3.68 -4.07 -1.46
N ALA A 44 -4.23 -3.27 -0.54
CA ALA A 44 -4.84 -3.75 0.69
C ALA A 44 -6.01 -4.70 0.43
N ILE A 45 -6.94 -4.33 -0.46
CA ILE A 45 -8.08 -5.17 -0.84
C ILE A 45 -7.61 -6.49 -1.46
N ASN A 46 -6.59 -6.45 -2.33
CA ASN A 46 -6.05 -7.67 -2.93
C ASN A 46 -5.39 -8.58 -1.88
N ASN A 47 -4.66 -8.00 -0.94
CA ASN A 47 -4.01 -8.77 0.14
C ASN A 47 -5.05 -9.46 1.03
N VAL A 48 -6.12 -8.76 1.40
CA VAL A 48 -7.25 -9.35 2.15
C VAL A 48 -7.85 -10.55 1.41
N ARG A 49 -8.05 -10.44 0.09
CA ARG A 49 -8.58 -11.56 -0.72
C ARG A 49 -7.65 -12.77 -0.71
N LEU A 50 -6.33 -12.54 -0.74
CA LEU A 50 -5.35 -13.62 -0.64
C LEU A 50 -5.39 -14.30 0.73
N VAL A 51 -5.61 -13.53 1.80
CA VAL A 51 -5.76 -14.09 3.15
C VAL A 51 -7.08 -14.84 3.30
N ASN A 52 -8.20 -14.32 2.82
CA ASN A 52 -9.48 -15.05 2.85
C ASN A 52 -9.36 -16.38 2.10
N ALA A 53 -8.71 -16.38 0.92
CA ALA A 53 -8.46 -17.62 0.19
C ALA A 53 -7.58 -18.61 0.97
N ALA A 54 -6.58 -18.12 1.73
CA ALA A 54 -5.74 -18.95 2.58
C ALA A 54 -6.53 -19.53 3.77
N VAL A 55 -7.42 -18.75 4.38
CA VAL A 55 -8.35 -19.20 5.42
C VAL A 55 -9.27 -20.29 4.88
N ASP A 56 -9.89 -20.06 3.71
CA ASP A 56 -10.78 -21.03 3.08
C ASP A 56 -10.05 -22.33 2.75
N GLN A 57 -8.82 -22.23 2.23
CA GLN A 57 -8.01 -23.40 1.93
C GLN A 57 -7.68 -24.20 3.19
N TYR A 58 -7.28 -23.53 4.27
CA TYR A 58 -7.05 -24.19 5.56
C TYR A 58 -8.32 -24.85 6.10
N ALA A 59 -9.46 -24.16 6.04
CA ALA A 59 -10.75 -24.67 6.50
C ALA A 59 -11.15 -25.94 5.73
N MET A 60 -10.96 -25.95 4.40
CA MET A 60 -11.20 -27.12 3.56
C MET A 60 -10.28 -28.29 3.92
N ASP A 61 -8.98 -28.04 4.12
CA ASP A 61 -8.02 -29.09 4.47
C ASP A 61 -8.27 -29.70 5.86
N LYS A 62 -8.83 -28.93 6.79
CA LYS A 62 -9.20 -29.39 8.14
C LYS A 62 -10.65 -29.85 8.27
N GLY A 63 -11.45 -29.72 7.23
CA GLY A 63 -12.89 -30.05 7.25
C GLY A 63 -13.67 -29.18 8.25
N LEU A 64 -13.23 -27.94 8.47
CA LEU A 64 -13.98 -26.98 9.27
C LEU A 64 -15.22 -26.55 8.48
N VAL A 65 -16.35 -26.48 9.19
CA VAL A 65 -17.62 -25.98 8.66
C VAL A 65 -17.86 -24.55 9.14
N ASP A 66 -18.87 -23.88 8.59
CA ASP A 66 -19.22 -22.49 8.89
C ASP A 66 -19.20 -22.18 10.40
N ASP A 67 -18.70 -21.00 10.75
CA ASP A 67 -18.46 -20.52 12.13
C ASP A 67 -17.27 -21.20 12.87
N GLY A 68 -16.49 -22.03 12.18
CA GLY A 68 -15.22 -22.53 12.69
C GLY A 68 -14.21 -21.39 12.92
N THR A 69 -13.57 -21.36 14.08
CA THR A 69 -12.48 -20.42 14.36
C THR A 69 -11.17 -20.94 13.77
N VAL A 70 -10.47 -20.08 13.03
CA VAL A 70 -9.15 -20.35 12.45
C VAL A 70 -8.14 -19.38 13.07
N ALA A 71 -7.11 -19.91 13.71
CA ALA A 71 -6.05 -19.10 14.30
C ALA A 71 -5.18 -18.47 13.20
N GLN A 72 -4.58 -17.31 13.49
CA GLN A 72 -3.72 -16.62 12.54
C GLN A 72 -2.55 -17.49 12.04
N THR A 73 -1.93 -18.25 12.96
CA THR A 73 -0.80 -19.13 12.64
C THR A 73 -1.15 -20.23 11.63
N ASP A 74 -2.42 -20.59 11.52
CA ASP A 74 -2.88 -21.74 10.77
C ASP A 74 -2.97 -21.46 9.27
N TYR A 75 -3.49 -20.28 8.90
CA TYR A 75 -3.56 -19.87 7.49
C TYR A 75 -2.27 -19.21 6.99
N GLU A 76 -1.37 -18.79 7.87
CA GLU A 76 -0.09 -18.17 7.47
C GLU A 76 0.79 -19.11 6.64
N GLU A 77 0.71 -20.43 6.86
CA GLU A 77 1.44 -21.43 6.06
C GLU A 77 0.99 -21.45 4.59
N TYR A 78 -0.26 -21.06 4.34
CA TYR A 78 -0.86 -21.01 3.00
C TYR A 78 -0.54 -19.69 2.28
N LEU A 79 0.14 -18.75 2.95
CA LEU A 79 0.54 -17.46 2.39
C LEU A 79 2.00 -17.49 1.94
N LYS A 80 2.22 -17.41 0.63
CA LYS A 80 3.58 -17.37 0.05
C LYS A 80 4.33 -16.10 0.51
N GLY A 81 5.39 -16.30 1.31
CA GLY A 81 6.19 -15.21 1.88
C GLY A 81 5.60 -14.59 3.15
N GLY A 82 4.48 -15.15 3.64
CA GLY A 82 3.78 -14.73 4.84
C GLY A 82 3.30 -13.28 4.82
N MET A 83 2.85 -12.81 5.98
CA MET A 83 2.31 -11.47 6.20
C MET A 83 3.30 -10.35 5.86
N ALA A 84 4.60 -10.60 6.01
CA ALA A 84 5.64 -9.62 5.71
C ALA A 84 5.75 -9.28 4.21
N ALA A 85 5.31 -10.18 3.32
CA ALA A 85 5.28 -9.94 1.88
C ALA A 85 4.09 -9.07 1.44
N MET A 86 3.09 -8.91 2.31
CA MET A 86 1.80 -8.28 1.99
C MET A 86 1.76 -6.81 2.45
N LYS A 87 2.90 -6.11 2.47
CA LYS A 87 2.94 -4.72 2.95
C LYS A 87 2.17 -3.78 2.03
N VAL A 88 1.54 -2.78 2.64
CA VAL A 88 1.00 -1.61 1.95
C VAL A 88 1.73 -0.39 2.49
N GLY A 89 2.54 0.26 1.64
CA GLY A 89 3.48 1.27 2.10
C GLY A 89 4.51 0.67 3.05
N ASN A 90 4.57 1.18 4.28
CA ASN A 90 5.47 0.70 5.33
C ASN A 90 4.77 -0.23 6.33
N GLU A 91 3.47 -0.47 6.16
CA GLU A 91 2.67 -1.24 7.10
C GLU A 91 2.55 -2.70 6.65
N THR A 92 2.80 -3.60 7.60
CA THR A 92 2.40 -5.00 7.50
C THR A 92 0.94 -5.13 7.90
N PRO A 93 0.14 -5.96 7.21
CA PRO A 93 -1.23 -6.22 7.64
C PRO A 93 -1.25 -6.85 9.02
N THR A 94 -2.33 -6.59 9.75
CA THR A 94 -2.64 -7.26 11.02
C THR A 94 -3.98 -7.97 10.85
N PHE A 95 -3.96 -9.30 10.80
CA PHE A 95 -5.19 -10.10 10.79
C PHE A 95 -5.34 -10.77 12.15
N GLY A 96 -6.58 -10.88 12.62
CA GLY A 96 -6.89 -11.62 13.83
C GLY A 96 -7.22 -13.08 13.53
N GLU A 97 -7.88 -13.74 14.48
CA GLU A 97 -8.56 -14.99 14.22
C GLU A 97 -9.62 -14.79 13.13
N ALA A 98 -9.70 -15.76 12.22
CA ALA A 98 -10.73 -15.82 11.20
C ALA A 98 -11.90 -16.66 11.70
N THR A 99 -13.10 -16.31 11.26
CA THR A 99 -14.27 -17.19 11.32
C THR A 99 -14.58 -17.66 9.91
N VAL A 100 -14.66 -18.98 9.70
CA VAL A 100 -14.97 -19.57 8.39
C VAL A 100 -16.30 -19.01 7.87
N GLY A 101 -16.29 -18.54 6.62
CA GLY A 101 -17.45 -17.89 5.99
C GLY A 101 -17.58 -16.39 6.26
N THR A 102 -16.66 -15.78 7.01
CA THR A 102 -16.57 -14.32 7.18
C THR A 102 -15.31 -13.77 6.53
N ASP A 103 -15.48 -12.71 5.74
CA ASP A 103 -14.37 -12.05 5.08
C ASP A 103 -13.67 -11.03 6.00
N PHE A 104 -12.34 -11.00 5.97
CA PHE A 104 -11.58 -9.91 6.58
C PHE A 104 -11.85 -8.57 5.88
N ASN A 105 -11.66 -7.47 6.61
CA ASN A 105 -11.84 -6.11 6.10
C ASN A 105 -10.47 -5.39 5.94
N ALA A 106 -10.25 -4.75 4.79
CA ALA A 106 -9.02 -4.02 4.50
C ALA A 106 -8.73 -2.85 5.46
N THR A 107 -9.75 -2.16 5.93
CA THR A 107 -9.63 -1.06 6.92
C THR A 107 -9.11 -1.59 8.26
N ASN A 108 -9.57 -2.76 8.69
CA ASN A 108 -9.11 -3.37 9.94
C ASN A 108 -7.72 -3.99 9.78
N ALA A 109 -7.43 -4.54 8.59
CA ALA A 109 -6.15 -5.15 8.29
C ALA A 109 -4.99 -4.14 8.23
N TYR A 110 -5.27 -2.89 7.85
CA TYR A 110 -4.29 -1.80 7.74
C TYR A 110 -4.79 -0.54 8.46
N PRO A 111 -4.73 -0.52 9.80
CA PRO A 111 -5.42 0.51 10.60
C PRO A 111 -4.82 1.91 10.46
N ASN A 112 -3.58 2.07 9.97
CA ASN A 112 -2.94 3.39 9.81
C ASN A 112 -2.78 3.81 8.34
N ILE A 113 -3.34 3.04 7.40
CA ILE A 113 -3.43 3.45 5.99
C ILE A 113 -4.73 4.22 5.78
N ASP A 114 -4.60 5.49 5.41
CA ASP A 114 -5.73 6.33 5.03
C ASP A 114 -6.13 5.98 3.58
N PHE A 115 -7.29 5.34 3.43
CA PHE A 115 -7.81 4.80 2.18
C PHE A 115 -8.70 5.79 1.41
#